data_AF-A0A5B7JLC9-F1
#
_entry.id   AF-A0A5B7JLC9-F1
#
_cell.length_a   1.000
_cell.length_b   1.000
_cell.length_c   1.000
_cell.angle_alpha   90.00
_cell.angle_beta   90.00
_cell.angle_gamma   90.00
#
_symmetry.space_group_name_H-M   'P 1'
#
loop_
_entity.id
_entity.type
_entity.pdbx_description
1 polymer ?
#
loop_
_entity_poly.entity_id
_entity_poly.type
_entity_poly.pdbx_seq_one_letter_code
_entity_poly.pdbx_strand_id
1 'polypeptide(L)'
;MLLPNRLEEISSYRILGTLPESTSLERITMGATKTFRVEEIPSDEIPEGDDEMLIPVAHFYKETYSTFGMPFLFKVKQGEPFSHVKERLQKRLEVPDKEFEKVRLCQARFKEVK
;
A
#
# COMPACT_ATOMS: atom_id res chain seq x y z
N MET A 1 -4.16 -12.81 20.83
CA MET A 1 -2.77 -12.77 20.34
C MET A 1 -2.62 -11.43 19.64
N LEU A 2 -1.61 -10.62 19.95
CA LEU A 2 -1.41 -9.34 19.26
C LEU A 2 -0.98 -9.63 17.82
N LEU A 3 -1.52 -8.92 16.83
CA LEU A 3 -1.05 -9.06 15.46
C LEU A 3 0.36 -8.46 15.37
N PRO A 4 1.23 -8.99 14.49
CA PRO A 4 2.57 -8.44 14.29
C PRO A 4 2.50 -6.99 13.77
N ASN A 5 3.56 -6.22 14.00
CA ASN A 5 3.70 -4.87 13.44
C ASN A 5 4.64 -4.90 12.24
N ARG A 6 4.49 -3.95 11.32
CA ARG A 6 5.47 -3.70 10.25
C ARG A 6 5.92 -2.25 10.26
N LEU A 7 7.16 -2.03 9.81
CA LEU A 7 7.74 -0.72 9.60
C LEU A 7 7.79 -0.44 8.11
N GLU A 8 7.15 0.64 7.67
CA GLU A 8 7.06 1.03 6.27
C GLU A 8 7.86 2.30 5.99
N GLU A 9 8.61 2.28 4.91
CA GLU A 9 9.29 3.45 4.38
C GLU A 9 8.39 4.14 3.35
N ILE A 10 8.05 5.40 3.61
CA ILE A 10 7.13 6.19 2.78
C ILE A 10 7.85 7.42 2.26
N SER A 11 7.69 7.70 0.96
CA SER A 11 8.12 8.97 0.37
C SER A 11 7.12 9.44 -0.69
N SER A 12 6.82 10.74 -0.70
CA SER A 12 5.81 11.35 -1.58
C SER A 12 4.48 10.57 -1.58
N TYR A 13 3.96 10.23 -0.40
CA TYR A 13 2.71 9.48 -0.25
C TYR A 13 2.68 8.11 -0.95
N ARG A 14 3.84 7.45 -1.08
CA ARG A 14 3.97 6.07 -1.60
C ARG A 14 4.79 5.24 -0.65
N ILE A 15 4.39 3.98 -0.45
CA ILE A 15 5.21 2.98 0.24
C ILE A 15 6.32 2.55 -0.71
N LEU A 16 7.58 2.77 -0.31
CA LEU A 16 8.77 2.32 -1.03
C LEU A 16 9.11 0.87 -0.69
N GLY A 17 8.83 0.46 0.55
CA GLY A 17 9.03 -0.91 1.00
C GLY A 17 8.71 -1.08 2.48
N THR A 18 8.67 -2.34 2.90
CA THR A 18 8.60 -2.75 4.31
C THR A 18 10.00 -3.14 4.79
N LEU A 19 10.35 -2.72 6.00
CA LEU A 19 11.62 -3.09 6.62
C LEU A 19 11.41 -4.31 7.53
N PRO A 20 12.26 -5.36 7.41
CA PRO A 20 12.23 -6.48 8.34
C PRO A 20 12.43 -6.01 9.78
N GLU A 21 11.80 -6.69 10.75
CA GLU A 21 11.95 -6.38 12.18
C GLU A 21 13.42 -6.46 12.65
N SER A 22 14.26 -7.25 11.98
CA SER A 22 15.69 -7.38 12.24
C SER A 22 16.55 -6.23 11.71
N THR A 23 15.94 -5.21 11.09
CA THR A 23 16.67 -4.06 10.52
C THR A 23 17.25 -3.20 11.63
N SER A 24 18.57 -3.06 11.67
CA SER A 24 19.23 -2.11 12.59
C SER A 24 18.82 -0.68 12.26
N LEU A 25 18.50 0.11 13.29
CA LEU A 25 18.15 1.53 13.15
C LEU A 25 19.27 2.34 12.50
N GLU A 26 20.54 1.95 12.68
CA GLU A 26 21.69 2.61 12.05
C GLU A 26 21.69 2.48 10.52
N ARG A 27 20.99 1.48 9.97
CA ARG A 27 20.84 1.29 8.51
C ARG A 27 19.70 2.09 7.92
N ILE A 28 18.86 2.73 8.76
CA ILE A 28 17.72 3.51 8.31
C ILE A 28 18.20 4.90 7.90
N THR A 29 18.27 5.15 6.59
CA THR A 29 18.64 6.48 6.07
C THR A 29 17.49 7.46 6.27
N MET A 30 17.65 8.37 7.22
CA MET A 30 16.74 9.49 7.40
C MET A 30 17.00 10.55 6.32
N GLY A 31 16.12 10.65 5.34
CA GLY A 31 16.10 11.72 4.35
C GLY A 31 14.98 12.72 4.65
N ALA A 32 15.15 13.99 4.25
CA ALA A 32 14.15 15.03 4.50
C ALA A 32 12.76 14.73 3.89
N THR A 33 12.70 13.84 2.89
CA THR A 33 11.49 13.44 2.17
C THR A 33 10.98 12.05 2.54
N LYS A 34 11.60 11.38 3.52
CA LYS A 34 11.22 10.05 3.98
C LYS A 34 10.47 10.15 5.30
N THR A 35 9.36 9.42 5.39
CA THR A 35 8.60 9.21 6.61
C THR A 35 8.55 7.72 6.87
N PHE A 36 8.70 7.32 8.14
CA PHE A 36 8.55 5.93 8.55
C PHE A 36 7.23 5.76 9.30
N ARG A 37 6.47 4.72 8.96
CA ARG A 37 5.19 4.39 9.62
C ARG A 37 5.29 3.01 10.26
N VAL A 38 4.95 2.94 11.54
CA VAL A 38 4.67 1.66 12.20
C VAL A 38 3.17 1.42 12.14
N GLU A 39 2.78 0.22 11.74
CA GLU A 39 1.38 -0.20 11.78
C GLU A 39 1.24 -1.67 12.19
N GLU A 40 0.14 -1.96 12.88
CA GLU A 40 -0.31 -3.32 13.13
C GLU A 40 -0.75 -3.94 11.81
N ILE A 41 -0.29 -5.16 11.52
CA ILE A 41 -0.63 -5.86 10.27
C ILE A 41 -2.09 -6.31 10.36
N PRO A 42 -2.98 -5.83 9.48
CA PRO A 42 -4.37 -6.27 9.48
C PRO A 42 -4.49 -7.75 9.14
N SER A 43 -5.44 -8.44 9.77
CA SER A 43 -5.64 -9.88 9.55
C SER A 43 -5.90 -10.26 8.08
N ASP A 44 -6.55 -9.38 7.31
CA ASP A 44 -6.85 -9.58 5.88
C ASP A 44 -5.64 -9.31 4.98
N GLU A 45 -4.51 -8.89 5.54
CA GLU A 45 -3.26 -8.64 4.84
C GLU A 45 -2.20 -9.72 5.06
N ILE A 46 -2.48 -10.72 5.90
CA ILE A 46 -1.62 -11.89 6.08
C ILE A 46 -1.81 -12.82 4.86
N PRO A 47 -0.78 -13.05 4.03
CA PRO A 47 -0.87 -14.03 2.95
C PRO A 47 -0.96 -15.43 3.53
N GLU A 48 -1.96 -16.19 3.13
CA GLU A 48 -2.17 -17.57 3.61
C GLU A 48 -1.67 -18.62 2.60
N GLY A 49 -1.34 -18.21 1.39
CA GLY A 49 -0.85 -19.06 0.31
C GLY A 49 0.08 -18.33 -0.65
N ASP A 50 0.80 -19.11 -1.46
CA ASP A 50 1.77 -18.61 -2.45
C ASP A 50 1.10 -17.87 -3.63
N ASP A 51 -0.22 -17.96 -3.74
CA ASP A 51 -1.04 -17.27 -4.74
C ASP A 51 -1.52 -15.89 -4.27
N GLU A 52 -1.09 -15.44 -3.09
CA GLU A 52 -1.44 -14.15 -2.50
C GLU A 52 -0.22 -13.22 -2.39
N MET A 53 -0.42 -11.93 -2.66
CA MET A 53 0.65 -10.93 -2.59
C MET A 53 0.13 -9.59 -2.06
N LEU A 54 0.95 -8.91 -1.25
CA LEU A 54 0.72 -7.52 -0.88
C LEU A 54 1.28 -6.58 -1.94
N ILE A 55 0.48 -5.61 -2.37
CA ILE A 55 0.89 -4.54 -3.28
C ILE A 55 0.73 -3.17 -2.61
N PRO A 56 1.65 -2.21 -2.85
CA PRO A 56 1.46 -0.84 -2.40
C PRO A 56 0.42 -0.13 -3.26
N VAL A 57 -0.51 0.55 -2.60
CA VAL A 57 -1.53 1.41 -3.20
C VAL A 57 -1.27 2.85 -2.79
N ALA A 58 -1.40 3.75 -3.76
CA ALA A 58 -1.27 5.19 -3.54
C ALA A 58 -2.35 5.94 -4.34
N HIS A 59 -2.82 7.06 -3.81
CA HIS A 59 -3.73 7.95 -4.52
C HIS A 59 -2.95 8.97 -5.34
N PHE A 60 -3.47 9.34 -6.51
CA PHE A 60 -2.91 10.42 -7.33
C PHE A 60 -4.02 11.18 -8.05
N TYR A 61 -3.74 12.43 -8.44
CA TYR A 61 -4.67 13.25 -9.20
C TYR A 61 -4.06 13.68 -10.53
N LYS A 62 -4.72 13.30 -11.63
CA LYS A 62 -4.32 13.52 -13.04
C LYS A 62 -3.00 12.83 -13.43
N GLU A 63 -1.92 13.14 -12.73
CA GLU A 63 -0.56 12.70 -13.02
C GLU A 63 -0.06 11.73 -11.95
N THR A 64 0.58 10.62 -12.33
CA THR A 64 0.99 9.55 -11.40
C THR A 64 2.04 9.97 -10.38
N TYR A 65 2.73 11.09 -10.61
CA TYR A 65 3.67 11.69 -9.67
C TYR A 65 3.01 12.68 -8.70
N SER A 66 1.76 13.10 -8.97
CA SER A 66 0.98 13.97 -8.08
C SER A 66 0.19 13.12 -7.08
N THR A 67 0.94 12.42 -6.23
CA THR A 67 0.40 11.51 -5.21
C THR A 67 -0.05 12.27 -3.96
N PHE A 68 -1.05 11.74 -3.26
CA PHE A 68 -1.61 12.35 -2.05
C PHE A 68 -2.22 11.29 -1.12
N GLY A 69 -2.70 11.73 0.05
CA GLY A 69 -3.45 10.89 0.97
C GLY A 69 -2.56 9.92 1.75
N MET A 70 -3.16 8.84 2.23
CA MET A 70 -2.45 7.81 2.99
C MET A 70 -2.24 6.58 2.11
N PRO A 71 -1.00 6.21 1.73
CA PRO A 71 -0.77 4.94 1.05
C PRO A 71 -1.02 3.76 1.99
N PHE A 72 -1.30 2.59 1.43
CA PHE A 72 -1.53 1.36 2.18
C PHE A 72 -1.11 0.14 1.37
N LEU A 73 -0.88 -0.98 2.05
CA LEU A 73 -0.72 -2.27 1.41
C LEU A 73 -2.10 -2.92 1.18
N PHE A 74 -2.23 -3.64 0.08
CA PHE A 74 -3.47 -4.31 -0.29
C PHE A 74 -3.17 -5.72 -0.77
N LYS A 75 -3.84 -6.72 -0.18
CA LYS A 75 -3.68 -8.12 -0.57
C LYS A 75 -4.45 -8.42 -1.86
N VAL A 76 -3.78 -8.97 -2.86
CA VAL A 76 -4.37 -9.49 -4.10
C VAL A 76 -4.12 -10.99 -4.21
N LYS A 77 -5.07 -11.70 -4.83
CA LYS A 77 -4.99 -13.14 -5.04
C LYS A 77 -4.95 -13.50 -6.52
N GLN A 78 -4.14 -14.47 -6.91
CA GLN A 78 -4.07 -14.95 -8.28
C GLN A 78 -5.44 -15.49 -8.74
N GLY A 79 -5.88 -15.07 -9.93
CA GLY A 79 -7.19 -15.48 -10.46
C GLY A 79 -8.39 -14.79 -9.84
N GLU A 80 -8.20 -13.85 -8.90
CA GLU A 80 -9.28 -13.06 -8.34
C GLU A 80 -9.94 -12.18 -9.42
N PRO A 81 -11.28 -12.25 -9.59
CA PRO A 81 -11.97 -11.33 -10.48
C PRO A 81 -11.76 -9.88 -10.06
N PHE A 82 -11.45 -9.01 -11.04
CA PHE A 82 -11.19 -7.60 -10.75
C PHE A 82 -12.41 -6.87 -10.13
N SER A 83 -13.63 -7.37 -10.35
CA SER A 83 -14.84 -6.88 -9.65
C SER A 83 -14.73 -7.06 -8.14
N HIS A 84 -14.25 -8.22 -7.67
CA HIS A 84 -14.07 -8.48 -6.23
C HIS A 84 -12.93 -7.64 -5.65
N VAL A 85 -11.84 -7.45 -6.41
CA VAL A 85 -10.75 -6.52 -6.03
C VAL A 85 -11.30 -5.12 -5.81
N LYS A 86 -12.16 -4.62 -6.72
CA LYS A 86 -12.80 -3.31 -6.59
C LYS A 86 -13.69 -3.20 -5.36
N GLU A 87 -14.53 -4.21 -5.09
CA GLU A 87 -15.41 -4.22 -3.93
C GLU A 87 -14.61 -4.20 -2.61
N ARG A 88 -13.55 -5.00 -2.50
CA ARG A 88 -12.67 -5.00 -1.33
C ARG A 88 -11.93 -3.67 -1.18
N LEU A 89 -11.44 -3.11 -2.29
CA LEU A 89 -10.76 -1.81 -2.29
C LEU A 89 -11.71 -0.69 -1.87
N GLN A 90 -12.94 -0.66 -2.37
CA GLN A 90 -13.94 0.32 -1.98
C GLN A 90 -14.28 0.22 -0.49
N LYS A 91 -14.51 -1.00 0.02
CA LYS A 91 -14.76 -1.25 1.45
C LYS A 91 -13.59 -0.75 2.31
N ARG A 92 -12.35 -1.04 1.90
CA ARG A 92 -11.13 -0.61 2.58
C ARG A 92 -10.99 0.92 2.63
N LEU A 93 -11.42 1.61 1.57
CA LEU A 93 -11.38 3.07 1.49
C LEU A 93 -12.58 3.75 2.18
N GLU A 94 -13.60 3.00 2.57
CA GLU A 94 -14.85 3.51 3.14
C GLU A 94 -15.52 4.60 2.28
N VAL A 95 -15.38 4.48 0.95
CA VAL A 95 -15.91 5.45 0.00
C VAL A 95 -17.32 5.04 -0.45
N PRO A 96 -18.32 5.95 -0.37
CA PRO A 96 -19.67 5.69 -0.87
C PRO A 96 -19.69 5.38 -2.38
N ASP A 97 -20.62 4.54 -2.82
CA ASP A 97 -20.73 4.06 -4.22
C ASP A 97 -20.63 5.20 -5.25
N LYS A 98 -21.40 6.28 -5.04
CA LYS A 98 -21.43 7.44 -5.95
C LYS A 98 -20.08 8.15 -6.11
N GLU A 99 -19.24 8.13 -5.10
CA GLU A 99 -17.90 8.72 -5.16
C GLU A 99 -16.89 7.71 -5.73
N PHE A 100 -17.04 6.43 -5.41
CA PHE A 100 -16.18 5.38 -5.94
C PHE A 100 -16.35 5.17 -7.45
N GLU A 101 -17.55 5.41 -8.00
CA GLU A 101 -17.81 5.41 -9.45
C GLU A 101 -16.91 6.39 -10.23
N LYS A 102 -16.45 7.46 -9.57
CA LYS A 102 -15.55 8.46 -10.17
C LYS A 102 -14.07 8.03 -10.11
N VAL A 103 -13.75 7.03 -9.29
CA VAL A 103 -12.39 6.55 -9.08
C VAL A 103 -11.92 5.73 -10.28
N ARG A 104 -10.74 6.07 -10.79
CA ARG A 104 -10.05 5.29 -11.82
C ARG A 104 -8.91 4.52 -11.17
N LEU A 105 -8.86 3.22 -11.45
CA LEU A 105 -7.79 2.35 -10.98
C LEU A 105 -6.78 2.14 -12.10
N CYS A 106 -5.50 2.29 -11.77
CA CYS A 106 -4.39 2.16 -12.70
C CYS A 106 -3.30 1.29 -12.09
N GLN A 107 -2.68 0.44 -12.91
CA GLN A 107 -1.41 -0.17 -12.55
C GLN A 107 -0.28 0.80 -12.94
N ALA A 108 0.57 1.16 -11.99
CA ALA A 108 1.72 2.03 -12.22
C ALA A 108 3.01 1.29 -11.84
N ARG A 109 4.06 1.45 -12.66
CA ARG A 109 5.41 0.99 -12.34
C ARG A 109 6.31 2.21 -12.23
N PHE A 110 6.65 2.57 -11.01
CA PHE A 110 7.60 3.65 -10.76
C PHE A 110 9.01 3.08 -10.95
N LYS A 111 9.74 3.63 -11.92
CA LYS A 111 11.19 3.41 -11.97
C LYS A 111 11.79 4.42 -11.00
N GLU A 112 12.66 3.95 -10.10
CA GLU A 112 13.54 4.86 -9.36
C GLU A 112 14.29 5.71 -10.40
N VAL A 113 14.21 7.03 -10.26
CA VAL A 113 15.12 7.91 -10.98
C VAL A 113 16.48 7.68 -10.33
N LYS A 114 17.35 6.96 -11.03
CA LYS A 114 18.75 6.81 -10.66
C LYS A 114 19.45 8.16 -10.64
#